data_AF-A0A1S8WSY3-F1
#
_entry.id   AF-A0A1S8WSY3-F1
#
_cell.length_a   1.000
_cell.length_b   1.000
_cell.length_c   1.000
_cell.angle_alpha   90.00
_cell.angle_beta   90.00
_cell.angle_gamma   90.00
#
_symmetry.space_group_name_H-M   'P 1'
#
loop_
_entity.id
_entity.type
_entity.pdbx_description
1 polymer ?
#
loop_
_entity_poly.entity_id
_entity_poly.type
_entity_poly.pdbx_seq_one_letter_code
_entity_poly.pdbx_strand_id
1 'polypeptide(L)'
;MLRSRACDFRGHGQLAAVITLINCTMGVVALAMPYCFQQCGVLLSVVSILITGIACTGSCDLLIRLCLTHRVTSFEKTCFRHLGILGKLLTELSIIGLMLGFIVGYNVSLSDLGSGIASKLFINSEPENLRIPILTLFTVIITPLCFLTRVQSLSNLSAFAMLFYCLMILHVSFLDATLQWISSLIRQGIV
;
A
#
# COMPACT_ATOMS: atom_id res chain seq x y z
N MET A 1 -1.31 36.52 18.95
CA MET A 1 -1.66 35.34 19.78
C MET A 1 -2.38 34.20 19.05
N LEU A 2 -3.02 34.41 17.88
CA LEU A 2 -3.73 33.33 17.14
C LEU A 2 -2.81 32.36 16.34
N ARG A 3 -1.53 32.69 16.16
CA ARG A 3 -0.57 31.86 15.42
C ARG A 3 -0.04 30.66 16.24
N SER A 4 -0.10 30.73 17.57
CA SER A 4 0.41 29.67 18.46
C SER A 4 -0.56 28.50 18.62
N ARG A 5 -1.88 28.77 18.74
CA ARG A 5 -2.88 27.70 18.89
C ARG A 5 -3.10 26.87 17.61
N ALA A 6 -2.78 27.42 16.43
CA ALA A 6 -2.82 26.69 15.17
C ALA A 6 -1.62 25.76 14.95
N CYS A 7 -0.54 25.90 15.74
CA CYS A 7 0.59 24.96 15.73
C CYS A 7 0.35 23.78 16.69
N ASP A 8 -0.33 24.03 17.80
CA ASP A 8 -0.59 23.04 18.86
C ASP A 8 -1.70 22.04 18.48
N PHE A 9 -2.82 22.52 17.92
CA PHE A 9 -3.91 21.63 17.42
C PHE A 9 -3.56 20.91 16.11
N ARG A 10 -2.51 21.37 15.42
CA ARG A 10 -2.02 20.78 14.17
C ARG A 10 -1.20 19.52 14.39
N GLY A 11 -0.61 19.33 15.59
CA GLY A 11 0.15 18.12 15.93
C GLY A 11 -0.70 16.85 15.96
N HIS A 12 -1.87 16.88 16.63
CA HIS A 12 -2.73 15.70 16.77
C HIS A 12 -3.40 15.29 15.44
N GLY A 13 -3.83 16.25 14.61
CA GLY A 13 -4.46 15.97 13.32
C GLY A 13 -3.48 15.55 12.22
N GLN A 14 -2.25 16.06 12.22
CA GLN A 14 -1.24 15.70 11.22
C GLN A 14 -0.70 14.29 11.42
N LEU A 15 -0.42 13.90 12.66
CA LEU A 15 0.00 12.53 12.98
C LEU A 15 -1.05 11.52 12.54
N ALA A 16 -2.33 11.80 12.82
CA ALA A 16 -3.43 10.95 12.37
C ALA A 16 -3.47 10.81 10.83
N ALA A 17 -3.30 11.91 10.10
CA ALA A 17 -3.28 11.87 8.63
C ALA A 17 -2.09 11.06 8.07
N VAL A 18 -0.90 11.21 8.66
CA VAL A 18 0.30 10.45 8.27
C VAL A 18 0.13 8.97 8.59
N ILE A 19 -0.39 8.62 9.77
CA ILE A 19 -0.64 7.24 10.17
C ILE A 19 -1.66 6.58 9.23
N THR A 20 -2.75 7.26 8.89
CA THR A 20 -3.74 6.74 7.93
C THR A 20 -3.14 6.54 6.54
N LEU A 21 -2.26 7.46 6.10
CA LEU A 21 -1.55 7.32 4.81
C LEU A 21 -0.63 6.09 4.79
N ILE A 22 0.16 5.90 5.86
CA ILE A 22 1.05 4.74 6.02
C ILE A 22 0.21 3.46 6.02
N ASN A 23 -0.90 3.47 6.74
CA ASN A 23 -1.81 2.33 6.83
C ASN A 23 -2.37 1.89 5.48
N CYS A 24 -2.89 2.85 4.72
CA CYS A 24 -3.40 2.59 3.37
C CYS A 24 -2.32 2.01 2.45
N THR A 25 -1.09 2.52 2.55
CA THR A 25 0.04 2.07 1.71
C THR A 25 0.55 0.68 2.12
N MET A 26 0.63 0.40 3.42
CA MET A 26 1.15 -0.86 3.95
C MET A 26 0.33 -2.07 3.52
N GLY A 27 -1.00 -1.93 3.39
CA GLY A 27 -1.86 -3.02 2.94
C GLY A 27 -1.48 -3.53 1.53
N VAL A 28 -1.12 -2.62 0.62
CA VAL A 28 -0.70 -3.01 -0.73
C VAL A 28 0.75 -3.47 -0.77
N VAL A 29 1.63 -2.82 0.00
CA VAL A 29 3.04 -3.23 0.09
C VAL A 29 3.19 -4.64 0.66
N ALA A 30 2.38 -5.03 1.65
CA ALA A 30 2.40 -6.37 2.24
C ALA A 30 2.08 -7.47 1.21
N LEU A 31 1.22 -7.20 0.23
CA LEU A 31 0.88 -8.14 -0.84
C LEU A 31 1.90 -8.12 -1.99
N ALA A 32 2.46 -6.95 -2.31
CA ALA A 32 3.44 -6.79 -3.38
C ALA A 32 4.86 -7.25 -3.01
N MET A 33 5.31 -7.01 -1.77
CA MET A 33 6.64 -7.40 -1.27
C MET A 33 7.00 -8.86 -1.56
N PRO A 34 6.20 -9.87 -1.15
CA PRO A 34 6.54 -11.26 -1.43
C PRO A 34 6.60 -11.56 -2.93
N TYR A 35 5.74 -10.91 -3.72
CA TYR A 35 5.67 -11.09 -5.16
C TYR A 35 6.90 -10.53 -5.90
N CYS A 36 7.31 -9.31 -5.54
CA CYS A 36 8.49 -8.68 -6.11
C CYS A 36 9.76 -9.53 -5.88
N PHE A 37 9.93 -10.08 -4.67
CA PHE A 37 11.09 -10.94 -4.37
C PHE A 37 11.07 -12.26 -5.14
N GLN A 38 9.89 -12.84 -5.38
CA GLN A 38 9.76 -14.11 -6.10
C GLN A 38 9.97 -13.96 -7.62
N GLN A 39 9.47 -12.90 -8.24
CA GLN A 39 9.58 -12.72 -9.69
C GLN A 39 10.86 -12.02 -10.15
N CYS A 40 11.32 -11.00 -9.43
CA CYS A 40 12.43 -10.15 -9.86
C CYS A 40 13.77 -10.52 -9.21
N GLY A 41 13.78 -11.44 -8.23
CA GLY A 41 14.96 -11.76 -7.43
C GLY A 41 15.35 -10.66 -6.43
N VAL A 42 16.24 -10.98 -5.49
CA VAL A 42 16.55 -10.09 -4.35
C VAL A 42 17.22 -8.79 -4.78
N LEU A 43 18.20 -8.85 -5.68
CA LEU A 43 18.99 -7.69 -6.06
C LEU A 43 18.16 -6.63 -6.79
N LEU A 44 17.39 -7.05 -7.79
CA LEU A 44 16.56 -6.15 -8.61
C LEU A 44 15.42 -5.52 -7.79
N SER A 45 14.81 -6.29 -6.88
CA SER A 45 13.77 -5.79 -5.98
C SER A 45 14.29 -4.76 -4.98
N VAL A 46 15.48 -4.95 -4.42
CA VAL A 46 16.10 -3.95 -3.54
C VAL A 46 16.38 -2.66 -4.30
N VAL A 47 16.90 -2.74 -5.52
CA VAL A 47 17.17 -1.57 -6.36
C VAL A 47 15.87 -0.84 -6.72
N SER A 48 14.81 -1.54 -7.11
CA SER A 48 13.53 -0.93 -7.48
C SER A 48 12.85 -0.26 -6.28
N ILE A 49 12.90 -0.87 -5.10
CA ILE A 49 12.42 -0.27 -3.85
C ILE A 49 13.22 1.00 -3.53
N LEU A 50 14.54 0.96 -3.69
CA LEU A 50 15.40 2.13 -3.41
C LEU A 50 15.08 3.30 -4.34
N ILE A 51 14.95 3.02 -5.65
CA ILE A 51 14.58 4.03 -6.66
C ILE A 51 13.21 4.62 -6.34
N THR A 52 12.24 3.79 -6.00
CA THR A 52 10.87 4.23 -5.66
C THR A 52 10.86 5.06 -4.38
N GLY A 53 11.66 4.68 -3.39
CA GLY A 53 11.86 5.44 -2.16
C GLY A 53 12.40 6.84 -2.45
N ILE A 54 13.50 6.93 -3.21
CA ILE A 54 14.11 8.21 -3.61
C ILE A 54 13.10 9.08 -4.37
N ALA A 55 12.41 8.50 -5.37
CA ALA A 55 11.40 9.20 -6.16
C ALA A 55 10.22 9.70 -5.30
N CYS A 56 9.78 8.91 -4.31
CA CYS A 56 8.72 9.30 -3.38
C CYS A 56 9.18 10.45 -2.48
N THR A 57 10.37 10.38 -1.90
CA THR A 57 10.93 11.49 -1.10
C THR A 57 11.09 12.77 -1.93
N GLY A 58 11.57 12.67 -3.16
CA GLY A 58 11.69 13.82 -4.06
C GLY A 58 10.33 14.43 -4.39
N SER A 59 9.32 13.59 -4.64
CA SER A 59 7.95 14.03 -4.91
C SER A 59 7.33 14.72 -3.71
N CYS A 60 7.50 14.16 -2.50
CA CYS A 60 7.01 14.75 -1.26
C CYS A 60 7.67 16.10 -0.94
N ASP A 61 8.98 16.23 -1.15
CA ASP A 61 9.70 17.48 -0.90
C ASP A 61 9.25 18.58 -1.88
N LEU A 62 9.08 18.23 -3.15
CA LEU A 62 8.50 19.13 -4.16
C LEU A 62 7.07 19.55 -3.77
N LEU A 63 6.23 18.60 -3.37
CA LEU A 63 4.84 18.83 -2.98
C LEU A 63 4.75 19.81 -1.80
N ILE A 64 5.60 19.63 -0.79
CA ILE A 64 5.68 20.52 0.37
C ILE A 64 6.14 21.92 -0.05
N ARG A 65 7.19 22.03 -0.88
CA ARG A 65 7.68 23.34 -1.40
C ARG A 65 6.61 24.07 -2.21
N LEU A 66 5.83 23.34 -3.02
CA LEU A 66 4.73 23.89 -3.81
C LEU A 66 3.58 24.38 -2.92
N CYS A 67 3.18 23.59 -1.90
CA CYS A 67 2.17 24.01 -0.93
C CYS A 67 2.58 25.27 -0.15
N LEU A 68 3.86 25.38 0.22
CA LEU A 68 4.40 26.56 0.92
C LEU A 68 4.43 27.80 0.03
N THR A 69 4.75 27.64 -1.25
CA THR A 69 4.92 28.76 -2.20
C THR A 69 3.58 29.29 -2.71
N HIS A 70 2.64 28.40 -3.05
CA HIS A 70 1.39 28.78 -3.75
C HIS A 70 0.15 28.80 -2.86
N ARG A 71 0.22 28.29 -1.61
CA ARG A 71 -0.93 28.19 -0.67
C ARG A 71 -2.18 27.50 -1.25
N VAL A 72 -2.06 26.79 -2.37
CA VAL A 72 -3.16 26.04 -2.99
C VAL A 72 -3.14 24.60 -2.52
N THR A 73 -4.32 24.06 -2.27
CA THR A 73 -4.56 22.72 -1.75
C THR A 73 -4.63 21.64 -2.82
N SER A 74 -4.54 22.00 -4.11
CA SER A 74 -4.66 21.07 -5.23
C SER A 74 -3.50 21.22 -6.22
N PHE A 75 -2.95 20.06 -6.63
CA PHE A 75 -1.81 19.93 -7.54
C PHE A 75 -2.11 20.54 -8.92
N GLU A 76 -3.32 20.34 -9.41
CA GLU A 76 -3.78 20.82 -10.72
C GLU A 76 -3.75 22.35 -10.84
N LYS A 77 -4.15 23.05 -9.78
CA LYS A 77 -4.18 24.53 -9.76
C LYS A 77 -2.78 25.13 -9.72
N THR A 78 -1.84 24.42 -9.11
CA THR A 78 -0.42 24.82 -9.06
C THR A 78 0.25 24.62 -10.42
N CYS A 79 -0.02 23.46 -11.05
CA CYS A 79 0.52 23.15 -12.37
C CYS A 79 -0.06 24.06 -13.47
N PHE A 80 -1.34 24.42 -13.37
CA PHE A 80 -1.97 25.36 -14.31
C PHE A 80 -1.31 26.74 -14.32
N ARG A 81 -0.80 27.22 -13.17
CA ARG A 81 -0.14 28.53 -13.07
C ARG A 81 1.26 28.53 -13.67
N HIS A 82 2.00 27.42 -13.59
CA HIS A 82 3.40 27.35 -14.03
C HIS A 82 3.59 26.76 -15.42
N LEU A 83 2.80 25.75 -15.82
CA LEU A 83 2.90 25.04 -17.10
C LEU A 83 1.68 25.27 -18.02
N GLY A 84 0.70 26.08 -17.59
CA GLY A 84 -0.52 26.31 -18.35
C GLY A 84 -1.45 25.10 -18.43
N ILE A 85 -2.27 25.05 -19.48
CA ILE A 85 -3.30 24.00 -19.68
C ILE A 85 -2.69 22.60 -19.85
N LEU A 86 -1.52 22.49 -20.50
CA LEU A 86 -0.82 21.23 -20.73
C LEU A 86 -0.32 20.59 -19.44
N GLY A 87 0.23 21.40 -18.52
CA GLY A 87 0.70 20.91 -17.22
C GLY A 87 -0.44 20.39 -16.35
N LYS A 88 -1.61 21.04 -16.42
CA LYS A 88 -2.83 20.56 -15.75
C LYS A 88 -3.22 19.18 -16.30
N LEU A 89 -3.35 19.05 -17.62
CA LEU A 89 -3.78 17.81 -18.26
C LEU A 89 -2.81 16.65 -17.98
N LEU A 90 -1.50 16.89 -18.05
CA LEU A 90 -0.49 15.84 -17.82
C LEU A 90 -0.52 15.34 -16.37
N THR A 91 -0.72 16.25 -15.41
CA THR A 91 -0.81 15.89 -13.98
C THR A 91 -2.07 15.08 -13.69
N GLU A 92 -3.21 15.53 -14.22
CA GLU A 92 -4.50 14.86 -14.07
C GLU A 92 -4.44 13.44 -14.69
N LEU A 93 -3.90 13.33 -15.90
CA LEU A 93 -3.72 12.05 -16.59
C LEU A 93 -2.75 11.13 -15.85
N SER A 94 -1.66 11.67 -15.27
CA SER A 94 -0.69 10.89 -14.49
C SER A 94 -1.31 10.31 -13.21
N ILE A 95 -2.16 11.07 -12.51
CA ILE A 95 -2.82 10.59 -11.29
C ILE A 95 -3.82 9.49 -11.62
N ILE A 96 -4.61 9.68 -12.68
CA ILE A 96 -5.57 8.67 -13.16
C ILE A 96 -4.83 7.40 -13.58
N GLY A 97 -3.74 7.54 -14.36
CA GLY A 97 -2.91 6.42 -14.79
C GLY A 97 -2.26 5.66 -13.62
N LEU A 98 -1.75 6.39 -12.62
CA LEU A 98 -1.18 5.79 -11.41
C LEU A 98 -2.22 4.97 -10.63
N MET A 99 -3.42 5.53 -10.44
CA MET A 99 -4.51 4.85 -9.71
C MET A 99 -5.00 3.61 -10.46
N LEU A 100 -5.20 3.71 -11.77
CA LEU A 100 -5.59 2.56 -12.61
C LEU A 100 -4.51 1.46 -12.60
N GLY A 101 -3.24 1.83 -12.73
CA GLY A 101 -2.13 0.89 -12.68
C GLY A 101 -2.04 0.17 -11.34
N PHE A 102 -2.26 0.88 -10.23
CA PHE A 102 -2.29 0.31 -8.89
C PHE A 102 -3.44 -0.69 -8.72
N ILE A 103 -4.65 -0.37 -9.20
CA ILE A 103 -5.81 -1.28 -9.15
C ILE A 103 -5.54 -2.56 -9.96
N VAL A 104 -5.01 -2.43 -11.17
CA VAL A 104 -4.69 -3.59 -12.02
C VAL A 104 -3.59 -4.45 -11.39
N GLY A 105 -2.49 -3.84 -10.95
CA GLY A 105 -1.38 -4.55 -10.32
C GLY A 105 -1.79 -5.27 -9.03
N TYR A 106 -2.64 -4.62 -8.22
CA TYR A 106 -3.20 -5.21 -7.01
C TYR A 106 -4.10 -6.42 -7.33
N ASN A 107 -5.04 -6.27 -8.27
CA ASN A 107 -5.95 -7.34 -8.65
C ASN A 107 -5.21 -8.55 -9.23
N VAL A 108 -4.18 -8.33 -10.06
CA VAL A 108 -3.36 -9.42 -10.61
C VAL A 108 -2.58 -10.13 -9.51
N SER A 109 -1.89 -9.39 -8.63
CA SER A 109 -1.12 -9.98 -7.52
C SER A 109 -2.01 -10.78 -6.58
N LEU A 110 -3.20 -10.26 -6.27
CA LEU A 110 -4.19 -10.93 -5.43
C LEU A 110 -4.75 -12.20 -6.08
N SER A 111 -4.92 -12.20 -7.40
CA SER A 111 -5.37 -13.37 -8.17
C SER A 111 -4.32 -14.48 -8.22
N ASP A 112 -3.04 -14.11 -8.33
CA ASP A 112 -1.91 -15.06 -8.33
C ASP A 112 -1.82 -15.79 -6.97
N LEU A 113 -1.88 -15.02 -5.89
CA LEU A 113 -1.96 -15.54 -4.52
C LEU A 113 -3.22 -16.41 -4.31
N GLY A 114 -4.36 -15.96 -4.82
CA GLY A 114 -5.64 -16.66 -4.75
C GLY A 114 -5.63 -18.01 -5.47
N SER A 115 -5.02 -18.10 -6.66
CA SER A 115 -4.88 -19.35 -7.41
C SER A 115 -4.02 -20.36 -6.65
N GLY A 116 -2.97 -19.91 -5.96
CA GLY A 116 -2.13 -20.77 -5.13
C GLY A 116 -2.92 -21.41 -3.98
N ILE A 117 -3.76 -20.63 -3.30
CA ILE A 117 -4.61 -21.09 -2.19
C ILE A 117 -5.74 -21.99 -2.70
N ALA A 118 -6.39 -21.62 -3.82
CA ALA A 118 -7.45 -22.40 -4.43
C ALA A 118 -6.98 -23.79 -4.88
N SER A 119 -5.76 -23.89 -5.42
CA SER A 119 -5.17 -25.18 -5.82
C SER A 119 -4.92 -26.14 -4.65
N LYS A 120 -4.70 -25.60 -3.44
CA LYS A 120 -4.53 -26.40 -2.22
C LYS A 120 -5.87 -26.86 -1.62
N LEU A 121 -6.94 -26.10 -1.87
CA LEU A 121 -8.29 -26.41 -1.36
C LEU A 121 -9.09 -27.32 -2.31
N PHE A 122 -8.88 -27.22 -3.62
CA PHE A 122 -9.55 -28.07 -4.63
C PHE A 122 -8.57 -29.11 -5.20
N ILE A 123 -8.51 -30.28 -4.57
CA ILE A 123 -7.60 -31.39 -4.94
C ILE A 123 -8.06 -32.15 -6.21
N ASN A 124 -9.25 -31.90 -6.76
CA ASN A 124 -9.87 -32.80 -7.77
C ASN A 124 -10.56 -32.12 -8.98
N SER A 125 -10.16 -30.93 -9.43
CA SER A 125 -10.68 -30.40 -10.72
C SER A 125 -9.67 -29.53 -11.46
N GLU A 126 -9.62 -29.76 -12.78
CA GLU A 126 -8.69 -29.23 -13.77
C GLU A 126 -8.31 -27.74 -13.57
N PRO A 127 -7.01 -27.40 -13.43
CA PRO A 127 -6.53 -26.09 -12.98
C PRO A 127 -6.67 -24.94 -14.00
N GLU A 128 -6.93 -25.21 -15.28
CA GLU A 128 -6.99 -24.15 -16.30
C GLU A 128 -8.31 -23.38 -16.33
N ASN A 129 -9.44 -23.99 -15.93
CA ASN A 129 -10.76 -23.38 -16.08
C ASN A 129 -11.18 -22.47 -14.91
N LEU A 130 -10.37 -22.42 -13.83
CA LEU A 130 -10.66 -21.66 -12.59
C LEU A 130 -9.94 -20.31 -12.52
N ARG A 131 -8.87 -20.10 -13.27
CA ARG A 131 -8.12 -18.82 -13.27
C ARG A 131 -8.93 -17.67 -13.84
N ILE A 132 -9.60 -17.90 -14.96
CA ILE A 132 -10.43 -16.91 -15.67
C ILE A 132 -11.64 -16.45 -14.83
N PRO A 133 -12.44 -17.33 -14.19
CA PRO A 133 -13.55 -16.88 -13.35
C PRO A 133 -13.11 -16.23 -12.04
N ILE A 134 -11.96 -16.59 -11.46
CA ILE A 134 -11.44 -15.94 -10.25
C ILE A 134 -10.99 -14.51 -10.55
N LEU A 135 -10.26 -14.28 -11.65
CA LEU A 135 -9.91 -12.94 -12.13
C LEU A 135 -11.16 -12.11 -12.48
N THR A 136 -12.15 -12.73 -13.12
CA THR A 136 -13.39 -12.05 -13.52
C THR A 136 -14.26 -11.71 -12.30
N LEU A 137 -14.37 -12.61 -11.32
CA LEU A 137 -15.12 -12.40 -10.08
C LEU A 137 -14.48 -11.31 -9.21
N PHE A 138 -13.15 -11.33 -9.07
CA PHE A 138 -12.43 -10.30 -8.32
C PHE A 138 -12.58 -8.93 -8.97
N THR A 139 -12.53 -8.87 -10.30
CA THR A 139 -12.74 -7.62 -11.05
C THR A 139 -14.18 -7.11 -10.89
N VAL A 140 -15.20 -7.99 -10.97
CA VAL A 140 -16.62 -7.61 -10.83
C VAL A 140 -17.00 -7.22 -9.39
N ILE A 141 -16.30 -7.72 -8.36
CA ILE A 141 -16.58 -7.40 -6.95
C ILE A 141 -15.77 -6.19 -6.45
N ILE A 142 -14.50 -6.05 -6.85
CA ILE A 142 -13.66 -4.90 -6.42
C ILE A 142 -14.07 -3.62 -7.13
N THR A 143 -14.49 -3.70 -8.39
CA THR A 143 -14.91 -2.53 -9.19
C THR A 143 -16.05 -1.72 -8.56
N PRO A 144 -17.17 -2.32 -8.09
CA PRO A 144 -18.21 -1.57 -7.38
C PRO A 144 -17.76 -1.06 -6.01
N LEU A 145 -16.78 -1.72 -5.38
CA LEU A 145 -16.21 -1.29 -4.09
C LEU A 145 -15.33 -0.03 -4.24
N CYS A 146 -14.66 0.14 -5.38
CA CYS A 146 -13.95 1.38 -5.74
C CYS A 146 -14.89 2.58 -5.96
N PHE A 147 -16.18 2.34 -6.22
CA PHE A 147 -17.18 3.39 -6.45
C PHE A 147 -17.89 3.84 -5.15
N LEU A 148 -17.75 3.10 -4.05
CA LEU A 148 -18.34 3.43 -2.75
C LEU A 148 -17.55 4.55 -2.05
N THR A 149 -18.01 5.76 -2.30
CA THR A 149 -17.47 7.08 -1.92
C THR A 149 -17.58 7.42 -0.43
N ARG A 150 -17.60 6.43 0.48
CA ARG A 150 -17.64 6.69 1.93
C ARG A 150 -16.26 6.53 2.56
N VAL A 151 -15.42 7.53 2.31
CA VAL A 151 -14.03 7.67 2.78
C VAL A 151 -13.87 7.52 4.30
N GLN A 152 -14.89 7.92 5.08
CA GLN A 152 -14.89 7.82 6.54
C GLN A 152 -14.93 6.36 7.04
N SER A 153 -15.67 5.49 6.34
CA SER A 153 -15.79 4.07 6.71
C SER A 153 -14.52 3.30 6.37
N LEU A 154 -13.83 3.68 5.30
CA LEU A 154 -12.59 3.05 4.84
C LEU A 154 -11.41 3.34 5.78
N SER A 155 -11.33 4.56 6.33
CA SER A 155 -10.32 4.91 7.32
C SER A 155 -10.44 4.06 8.60
N ASN A 156 -11.65 3.88 9.13
CA ASN A 156 -11.88 3.06 10.32
C ASN A 156 -11.62 1.57 10.06
N LEU A 157 -12.00 1.07 8.88
CA LEU A 157 -11.75 -0.31 8.46
C LEU A 157 -10.25 -0.58 8.29
N SER A 158 -9.51 0.34 7.65
CA SER A 158 -8.05 0.24 7.51
C SER A 158 -7.37 0.27 8.88
N ALA A 159 -7.80 1.12 9.81
CA ALA A 159 -7.23 1.20 11.16
C ALA A 159 -7.38 -0.13 11.92
N PHE A 160 -8.55 -0.77 11.81
CA PHE A 160 -8.80 -2.08 12.42
C PHE A 160 -7.95 -3.19 11.76
N ALA A 161 -7.85 -3.20 10.43
CA ALA A 161 -7.05 -4.16 9.69
C ALA A 161 -5.54 -4.03 9.99
N MET A 162 -5.04 -2.81 10.16
CA MET A 162 -3.63 -2.56 10.53
C MET A 162 -3.32 -3.06 11.93
N LEU A 163 -4.22 -2.79 12.88
CA LEU A 163 -4.09 -3.31 14.25
C LEU A 163 -4.01 -4.84 14.21
N PHE A 164 -4.90 -5.47 13.45
CA PHE A 164 -4.90 -6.92 13.27
C PHE A 164 -3.60 -7.42 12.60
N TYR A 165 -3.13 -6.76 11.54
CA TYR A 165 -1.88 -7.12 10.85
C TYR A 165 -0.65 -6.98 11.75
N CYS A 166 -0.53 -5.87 12.48
CA CYS A 166 0.54 -5.65 13.45
C CYS A 166 0.52 -6.71 14.55
N LEU A 167 -0.67 -7.07 15.07
CA LEU A 167 -0.82 -8.13 16.05
C LEU A 167 -0.43 -9.50 15.49
N MET A 168 -0.85 -9.83 14.27
CA MET A 168 -0.48 -11.07 13.57
C MET A 168 1.04 -11.16 13.36
N ILE A 169 1.66 -10.08 12.86
CA ILE A 169 3.11 -10.01 12.66
C ILE A 169 3.86 -10.13 13.98
N LEU A 170 3.43 -9.43 15.02
CA LEU A 170 4.02 -9.55 16.36
C LEU A 170 3.88 -10.97 16.91
N HIS A 171 2.71 -11.59 16.73
CA HIS A 171 2.48 -12.97 17.16
C HIS A 171 3.38 -13.95 16.41
N VAL A 172 3.50 -13.83 15.09
CA VAL A 172 4.41 -14.65 14.27
C VAL A 172 5.86 -14.42 14.65
N SER A 173 6.29 -13.17 14.79
CA SER A 173 7.68 -12.83 15.15
C SER A 173 8.04 -13.33 16.55
N PHE A 174 7.09 -13.27 17.49
CA PHE A 174 7.28 -13.81 18.83
C PHE A 174 7.32 -15.35 18.82
N LEU A 175 6.52 -16.00 17.97
CA LEU A 175 6.55 -17.45 17.79
C LEU A 175 7.87 -17.91 17.16
N ASP A 176 8.37 -17.19 16.15
CA ASP A 176 9.65 -17.50 15.50
C ASP A 176 10.83 -17.27 16.47
N ALA A 177 10.81 -16.18 17.23
CA ALA A 177 11.81 -15.90 18.25
C ALA A 177 11.81 -16.96 19.37
N THR A 178 10.64 -17.43 19.79
CA THR A 178 10.54 -18.52 20.78
C THR A 178 10.98 -19.86 20.20
N LEU A 179 10.70 -20.16 18.92
CA LEU A 179 11.23 -21.35 18.24
C LEU A 179 12.76 -21.30 18.06
N GLN A 180 13.32 -20.14 17.73
CA GLN A 180 14.77 -19.93 17.68
C GLN A 180 15.41 -20.07 19.06
N TRP A 181 14.74 -19.58 20.10
CA TRP A 181 15.20 -19.75 21.48
C TRP A 181 15.14 -21.21 21.94
N ILE A 182 14.08 -21.95 21.61
CA ILE A 182 13.96 -23.38 21.89
C ILE A 182 15.01 -24.19 21.11
N SER A 183 15.22 -23.89 19.82
CA SER A 183 16.22 -24.60 19.01
C SER A 183 17.66 -24.30 19.44
N SER A 184 17.94 -23.10 19.98
CA SER A 184 19.24 -22.79 20.59
C SER A 184 19.44 -23.49 21.93
N LEU A 185 18.39 -23.69 22.74
CA LEU A 185 18.45 -24.51 23.95
C LEU A 185 18.70 -26.00 23.66
N ILE A 186 18.03 -26.57 22.64
CA ILE A 186 18.26 -27.94 22.19
C ILE A 186 19.70 -28.11 21.66
N ARG A 187 20.22 -27.11 20.93
CA ARG A 187 21.58 -27.14 20.39
C ARG A 187 22.67 -27.02 21.46
N GLN A 188 22.37 -26.43 22.62
CA GLN A 188 23.28 -26.39 23.77
C GLN A 188 23.22 -27.66 24.65
N GLY A 189 22.38 -28.65 24.30
CA GLY A 189 22.35 -29.95 24.98
C GLY A 189 21.81 -29.90 26.41
N ILE A 190 20.92 -28.94 26.71
CA ILE A 190 20.28 -28.79 28.04
C ILE A 190 19.00 -29.66 28.14
N VAL A 191 18.55 -30.27 27.03
CA VAL A 191 17.48 -31.29 26.94
C VAL A 191 17.96 -32.44 26.07
#